data_AF-A0A6G0RVH2-F1
#
_entry.id   AF-A0A6G0RVH2-F1
#
_cell.length_a   1.000
_cell.length_b   1.000
_cell.length_c   1.000
_cell.angle_alpha   90.00
_cell.angle_beta   90.00
_cell.angle_gamma   90.00
#
_symmetry.space_group_name_H-M   'P 1'
#
loop_
_entity.id
_entity.type
_entity.pdbx_description
1 polymer ?
#
loop_
_entity_poly.entity_id
_entity_poly.type
_entity_poly.pdbx_seq_one_letter_code
_entity_poly.pdbx_strand_id
1 'polypeptide(L)' 'MQECEREEAGRGSASRASRRVQGLPPKEAKSLDEVKREARKTNAAKRKAAEEKK' A
#
# COMPACT_ATOMS: atom_id res chain seq x y z
N MET A 1 -5.76 27.48 -16.51
CA MET A 1 -5.75 26.14 -15.88
C MET A 1 -5.83 26.41 -14.40
N GLN A 2 -6.81 25.88 -13.67
CA GLN A 2 -7.03 26.32 -12.28
C GLN A 2 -5.90 25.79 -11.39
N GLU A 3 -4.92 26.66 -11.16
CA GLU A 3 -3.84 26.51 -10.21
C GLU A 3 -4.38 26.06 -8.84
N CYS A 4 -3.87 24.93 -8.37
CA CYS A 4 -4.13 24.35 -7.05
C CYS A 4 -3.50 25.21 -5.95
N GLU A 5 -3.94 26.46 -5.82
CA GLU A 5 -3.65 27.32 -4.67
C GLU A 5 -4.52 26.85 -3.49
N ARG A 6 -4.24 25.64 -2.98
CA ARG A 6 -4.78 25.21 -1.69
C ARG A 6 -3.87 25.75 -0.59
N GLU A 7 -4.22 26.95 -0.17
CA GLU A 7 -3.87 27.64 1.07
C GLU A 7 -3.33 26.70 2.17
N GLU A 8 -2.04 26.82 2.47
CA GLU A 8 -1.27 26.14 3.52
C GLU A 8 -1.45 26.82 4.90
N ALA A 9 -2.47 27.65 5.11
CA ALA A 9 -2.58 28.54 6.27
C ALA A 9 -2.95 27.85 7.61
N GLY A 10 -2.80 26.53 7.73
CA GLY A 10 -3.14 25.80 8.95
C GLY A 10 -2.40 24.48 9.18
N ARG A 11 -1.41 24.15 8.35
CA ARG A 11 -0.59 22.95 8.53
C ARG A 11 0.79 23.43 8.90
N GLY A 12 1.14 23.31 10.18
CA GLY A 12 2.45 23.71 10.68
C GLY A 12 3.57 23.13 9.83
N SER A 13 4.73 23.79 9.85
CA SER A 13 5.97 23.48 9.11
C SER A 13 6.58 22.09 9.39
N ALA A 14 5.82 21.16 10.00
CA ALA A 14 6.17 19.76 10.09
C ALA A 14 6.49 19.26 8.69
N SER A 15 7.77 18.89 8.51
CA SER A 15 8.35 18.44 7.25
C SER A 15 7.37 17.55 6.50
N ARG A 16 7.02 17.97 5.28
CA ARG A 16 6.14 17.25 4.35
C ARG A 16 6.87 16.00 3.83
N ALA A 17 7.12 15.03 4.71
CA ALA A 17 7.86 13.81 4.43
C ALA A 17 7.07 12.79 3.58
N SER A 18 5.79 13.05 3.31
CA SER A 18 4.98 12.18 2.48
C SER A 18 5.43 12.25 1.01
N ARG A 19 5.70 11.09 0.38
CA ARG A 19 6.05 10.98 -1.06
C ARG A 19 5.05 11.71 -1.96
N ARG A 20 3.77 11.65 -1.62
CA ARG A 20 2.69 12.34 -2.34
C ARG A 20 2.87 13.86 -2.33
N VAL A 21 3.33 14.42 -1.21
CA VAL A 21 3.54 15.87 -1.09
C VAL A 21 4.84 16.29 -1.80
N GLN A 22 5.82 15.40 -1.86
CA GLN A 22 7.07 15.61 -2.61
C GLN A 22 6.91 15.41 -4.13
N GLY A 23 5.70 15.07 -4.63
CA GLY A 23 5.48 14.76 -6.04
C GLY A 23 6.19 13.49 -6.51
N LEU A 24 6.69 12.66 -5.58
CA LEU A 24 7.41 11.44 -5.90
C LEU A 24 6.44 10.36 -6.34
N PRO A 25 6.86 9.47 -7.27
CA PRO A 25 6.04 8.35 -7.68
C PRO A 25 5.67 7.46 -6.48
N PRO A 26 4.51 6.78 -6.56
CA PRO A 26 4.09 5.81 -5.56
C PRO A 26 5.19 4.80 -5.25
N LYS A 27 5.18 4.28 -4.03
CA LYS A 27 6.08 3.18 -3.69
C LYS A 27 5.73 1.98 -4.56
N GLU A 28 6.75 1.36 -5.15
CA GLU A 28 6.58 0.12 -5.90
C GLU A 28 5.96 -0.96 -5.00
N ALA A 29 4.91 -1.59 -5.52
CA ALA A 29 4.22 -2.70 -4.88
C ALA A 29 4.41 -3.97 -5.72
N LYS A 30 4.34 -5.12 -5.06
CA LYS A 30 4.33 -6.43 -5.75
C LYS A 30 3.23 -6.47 -6.81
N SER A 31 3.46 -7.22 -7.88
CA SER A 31 2.43 -7.43 -8.90
C SER A 31 1.20 -8.14 -8.32
N LEU A 32 0.02 -7.90 -8.91
CA LEU A 32 -1.21 -8.56 -8.47
C LEU A 32 -1.10 -10.09 -8.58
N ASP A 33 -0.39 -10.60 -9.59
CA ASP A 33 -0.21 -12.03 -9.79
C ASP A 33 0.68 -12.66 -8.72
N GLU A 34 1.74 -11.97 -8.29
CA GLU A 34 2.56 -12.41 -7.15
C GLU A 34 1.74 -12.47 -5.86
N VAL A 35 0.95 -11.43 -5.58
CA VAL A 35 0.08 -11.39 -4.39
C VAL A 35 -0.93 -12.54 -4.43
N LYS A 36 -1.56 -12.78 -5.59
CA LYS A 36 -2.51 -13.89 -5.77
C LYS A 36 -1.82 -15.25 -5.57
N ARG A 37 -0.60 -15.45 -6.08
CA ARG A 37 0.16 -16.70 -5.92
C ARG A 37 0.51 -16.95 -4.46
N GLU A 38 0.98 -15.93 -3.75
CA GLU A 38 1.30 -16.00 -2.33
C GLU A 38 0.06 -16.33 -1.49
N ALA A 39 -1.06 -15.66 -1.76
CA ALA A 39 -2.34 -15.92 -1.11
C ALA A 39 -2.82 -17.37 -1.33
N ARG A 40 -2.69 -17.92 -2.55
CA ARG A 40 -3.06 -19.32 -2.82
C ARG A 40 -2.20 -20.30 -2.02
N LYS A 41 -0.88 -20.09 -1.98
CA LYS A 41 0.05 -20.96 -1.23
C LYS A 41 -0.27 -20.95 0.27
N THR A 42 -0.43 -19.76 0.85
CA THR A 42 -0.74 -19.61 2.27
C THR A 42 -2.10 -20.23 2.62
N ASN A 43 -3.12 -20.03 1.79
CA ASN A 43 -4.43 -20.64 2.01
C ASN A 43 -4.41 -22.16 1.85
N ALA A 44 -3.64 -22.71 0.92
CA ALA A 44 -3.45 -24.16 0.79
C ALA A 44 -2.78 -24.74 2.04
N ALA A 45 -1.75 -24.07 2.57
CA ALA A 45 -1.10 -24.48 3.83
C ALA A 45 -2.08 -24.45 5.00
N LYS A 46 -2.89 -23.39 5.12
CA LYS A 46 -3.94 -23.29 6.15
C LYS A 46 -4.98 -24.40 6.04
N ARG A 47 -5.38 -24.78 4.82
CA ARG A 47 -6.32 -25.90 4.60
C ARG A 47 -5.73 -27.23 5.03
N LYS A 48 -4.50 -27.54 4.63
CA LYS A 48 -3.80 -28.77 5.06
C LYS A 48 -3.67 -28.83 6.58
N ALA A 49 -3.27 -27.73 7.21
CA ALA A 49 -3.15 -27.65 8.66
C ALA A 49 -4.50 -27.77 9.40
N ALA A 50 -5.61 -27.45 8.74
CA ALA A 50 -6.95 -27.65 9.30
C ALA A 50 -7.44 -29.10 9.11
N GLU A 51 -7.01 -29.77 8.02
CA GLU A 51 -7.31 -31.16 7.72
C GLU A 51 -6.58 -32.12 8.67
N GLU A 52 -5.32 -31.84 9.02
CA GLU A 52 -4.56 -32.63 10.02
C GLU A 52 -5.09 -32.49 11.46
N LYS A 53 -5.94 -31.50 11.72
CA LYS A 53 -6.57 -31.26 13.03
C LYS A 53 -7.99 -31.82 13.12
N LYS A 54 -8.45 -32.52 12.08
CA LYS A 54 -9.79 -33.09 11.99
C LYS A 54 -9.74 -34.60 12.13
#